data_AF-A0A399GGN5-F1
#
_entry.id   AF-A0A399GGN5-F1
#
_cell.length_a   1.000
_cell.length_b   1.000
_cell.length_c   1.000
_cell.angle_alpha   90.00
_cell.angle_beta   90.00
_cell.angle_gamma   90.00
#
_symmetry.space_group_name_H-M   'P 1'
#
loop_
_entity.id
_entity.type
_entity.pdbx_description
1 polymer ?
#
loop_
_entity_poly.entity_id
_entity_poly.type
_entity_poly.pdbx_seq_one_letter_code
_entity_poly.pdbx_strand_id
1 'polypeptide(L)'
;MDAGYDVTRLAWVLRDLPVELVGRVRGDRVMRLPKPSPKEYALAYPQGGRPPKQGKEFRFAKPETWPEAAVTTVTDTANYGKAEAQAWDRVHPRVAWGRGRLEECAGP
;
A
#
# COMPACT_ATOMS: atom_id res chain seq x y z
N MET A 1 6.69 -7.26 -14.00
CA MET A 1 5.71 -6.69 -14.96
C MET A 1 5.90 -5.19 -15.10
N ASP A 2 5.59 -4.62 -16.26
CA ASP A 2 5.74 -3.18 -16.52
C ASP A 2 4.42 -2.40 -16.33
N ALA A 3 4.51 -1.07 -16.26
CA ALA A 3 3.48 -0.13 -15.86
C ALA A 3 2.17 -0.13 -16.68
N GLY A 4 2.13 -0.88 -17.79
CA GLY A 4 0.93 -1.09 -18.60
C GLY A 4 -0.09 -2.06 -17.98
N TYR A 5 0.32 -2.86 -16.99
CA TYR A 5 -0.56 -3.84 -16.35
C TYR A 5 -0.96 -3.42 -14.93
N ASP A 6 -2.20 -3.73 -14.55
CA ASP A 6 -2.67 -3.53 -13.18
C ASP A 6 -2.18 -4.67 -12.28
N VAL A 7 -0.93 -4.55 -11.80
CA VAL A 7 -0.30 -5.49 -10.87
C VAL A 7 -1.13 -5.68 -9.60
N THR A 8 -1.86 -4.65 -9.17
CA THR A 8 -2.68 -4.75 -7.96
C THR A 8 -3.93 -5.57 -8.18
N ARG A 9 -4.57 -5.43 -9.35
CA ARG A 9 -5.67 -6.33 -9.74
C ARG A 9 -5.19 -7.78 -9.82
N LEU A 10 -4.03 -8.02 -10.41
CA LEU A 10 -3.47 -9.38 -10.50
C LEU A 10 -3.14 -9.95 -9.12
N ALA A 11 -2.57 -9.15 -8.22
CA ALA A 11 -2.30 -9.57 -6.84
C ALA A 11 -3.57 -10.01 -6.10
N TRP A 12 -4.71 -9.36 -6.37
CA TRP A 12 -5.98 -9.80 -5.82
C TRP A 12 -6.52 -11.07 -6.47
N VAL A 13 -6.49 -11.18 -7.81
CA VAL A 13 -7.00 -12.36 -8.53
C VAL A 13 -6.20 -13.62 -8.18
N LEU A 14 -4.90 -13.47 -7.92
CA LEU A 14 -3.98 -14.57 -7.63
C LEU A 14 -3.69 -14.75 -6.13
N ARG A 15 -4.46 -14.10 -5.25
CA ARG A 15 -4.20 -14.08 -3.80
C ARG A 15 -4.20 -15.46 -3.13
N ASP A 16 -4.89 -16.42 -3.73
CA ASP A 16 -5.05 -17.79 -3.21
C ASP A 16 -4.01 -18.76 -3.80
N LEU A 17 -3.07 -18.26 -4.62
CA LEU A 17 -1.97 -19.02 -5.20
C LEU A 17 -0.65 -18.66 -4.52
N PRO A 18 0.30 -19.60 -4.40
CA PRO A 18 1.63 -19.35 -3.81
C PRO A 18 2.54 -18.62 -4.80
N VAL A 19 2.11 -17.46 -5.29
CA VAL A 19 2.82 -16.66 -6.29
C VAL A 19 3.07 -15.26 -5.77
N GLU A 20 4.30 -14.78 -5.96
CA GLU A 20 4.67 -13.39 -5.66
C GLU A 20 4.72 -12.57 -6.96
N LEU A 21 4.11 -11.40 -6.94
CA LEU A 21 4.07 -10.52 -8.10
C LEU A 21 4.97 -9.31 -7.88
N VAL A 22 5.94 -9.14 -8.77
CA VAL A 22 6.77 -7.93 -8.85
C VAL A 22 6.39 -7.14 -10.08
N GLY A 23 5.94 -5.90 -9.86
CA GLY A 23 5.50 -5.01 -10.92
C GLY A 23 5.93 -3.56 -10.68
N ARG A 24 6.18 -2.84 -11.76
CA ARG A 24 6.38 -1.40 -11.72
C ARG A 24 5.02 -0.72 -11.58
N VAL A 25 4.90 0.16 -10.60
CA VAL A 25 3.73 1.01 -10.40
C VAL A 25 4.05 2.41 -10.91
N ARG A 26 3.09 3.08 -11.54
CA ARG A 26 3.27 4.48 -11.98
C ARG A 26 3.42 5.39 -10.76
N GLY A 27 4.41 6.30 -10.81
CA GLY A 27 4.73 7.22 -9.71
C GLY A 27 3.68 8.30 -9.43
N ASP A 28 2.74 8.53 -10.35
CA ASP A 28 1.61 9.45 -10.15
C ASP A 28 0.43 8.80 -9.40
N ARG A 29 0.51 7.50 -9.08
CA ARG A 29 -0.56 6.83 -8.32
C ARG A 29 -0.59 7.27 -6.86
N VAL A 30 -1.81 7.30 -6.34
CA VAL A 30 -2.09 7.47 -4.91
C VAL A 30 -2.72 6.19 -4.40
N MET A 31 -2.06 5.57 -3.42
CA MET A 31 -2.53 4.40 -2.71
C MET A 31 -3.06 4.80 -1.32
N ARG A 32 -3.55 3.81 -0.57
CA ARG A 32 -4.07 3.93 0.78
C ARG A 32 -3.30 3.00 1.70
N LEU A 33 -2.92 3.51 2.86
CA LEU A 33 -2.43 2.69 3.96
C LEU A 33 -3.59 1.89 4.57
N PRO A 34 -3.28 0.85 5.37
CA PRO A 34 -4.28 0.14 6.15
C PRO A 34 -5.14 1.09 6.97
N LYS A 35 -6.43 0.75 7.10
CA LYS A 35 -7.30 1.46 8.03
C LYS A 35 -6.73 1.31 9.45
N PRO A 36 -6.61 2.41 10.23
CA PRO A 36 -6.21 2.29 11.63
C PRO A 36 -7.22 1.42 12.39
N SER A 37 -6.72 0.61 13.31
CA SER A 37 -7.56 -0.14 14.24
C SER A 37 -8.41 0.82 15.09
N PRO A 38 -9.55 0.37 15.64
CA PRO A 38 -10.37 1.20 16.53
C PRO A 38 -9.58 1.78 17.72
N LYS A 39 -8.62 1.01 18.26
CA LYS A 39 -7.75 1.46 19.36
C LYS A 39 -6.82 2.60 18.94
N GLU A 40 -6.12 2.43 17.82
CA GLU A 40 -5.25 3.47 17.27
C GLU A 40 -6.03 4.74 16.93
N TYR A 41 -7.23 4.58 16.37
CA TYR A 41 -8.12 5.72 16.08
C TYR A 41 -8.56 6.44 17.35
N ALA A 42 -9.01 5.71 18.39
CA ALA A 42 -9.45 6.30 19.64
C ALA A 42 -8.32 7.05 20.36
N LEU A 43 -7.08 6.56 20.27
CA LEU A 43 -5.90 7.24 20.81
C LEU A 43 -5.58 8.54 20.06
N ALA A 44 -5.68 8.51 18.72
CA ALA A 44 -5.41 9.68 17.88
C ALA A 44 -6.53 10.74 17.94
N TYR A 45 -7.77 10.33 18.21
CA TYR A 45 -8.96 11.18 18.24
C TYR A 45 -9.74 10.97 19.56
N PRO A 46 -9.23 11.49 20.69
CA PRO A 46 -9.83 11.27 22.01
C PRO A 46 -11.21 11.93 22.16
N GLN A 47 -11.51 12.96 21.36
CA GLN A 47 -12.83 13.60 21.32
C GLN A 47 -13.89 12.79 20.55
N GLY A 48 -13.51 11.63 20.01
CA GLY A 48 -14.37 10.78 19.21
C GLY A 48 -14.53 11.26 17.77
N GLY A 49 -15.47 10.63 17.07
CA GLY A 49 -15.71 10.85 15.65
C GLY A 49 -15.90 9.53 14.90
N ARG A 50 -16.32 9.63 13.64
CA ARG A 50 -16.48 8.46 12.77
C ARG A 50 -15.10 8.04 12.25
N PRO A 51 -14.63 6.80 12.51
CA PRO A 51 -13.38 6.32 11.93
C PRO A 51 -13.43 6.36 10.41
N PRO A 52 -12.33 6.75 9.74
CA PRO A 52 -12.29 6.80 8.29
C PRO A 52 -12.47 5.39 7.70
N LYS A 53 -13.08 5.30 6.52
CA LYS A 53 -13.26 4.02 5.82
C LYS A 53 -11.95 3.45 5.28
N GLN A 54 -10.96 4.31 5.02
CA GLN A 54 -9.65 3.97 4.46
C GLN A 54 -8.54 4.63 5.29
N GLY A 55 -7.32 4.10 5.22
CA GLY A 55 -6.16 4.74 5.81
C GLY A 55 -5.73 6.01 5.07
N LYS A 56 -4.64 6.62 5.56
CA LYS A 56 -4.04 7.83 4.97
C LYS A 56 -3.57 7.55 3.54
N GLU A 57 -3.46 8.62 2.75
CA GLU A 57 -2.92 8.53 1.38
C GLU A 57 -1.43 8.22 1.40
N PHE A 58 -1.01 7.32 0.53
CA PHE A 58 0.37 7.06 0.20
C PHE A 58 0.60 7.53 -1.24
N ARG A 59 1.30 8.66 -1.41
CA ARG A 59 1.49 9.30 -2.71
C ARG A 59 2.89 8.99 -3.21
N PHE A 60 3.04 8.17 -4.25
CA PHE A 60 4.37 7.83 -4.78
C PHE A 60 5.15 9.08 -5.25
N ALA A 61 4.45 10.10 -5.74
CA ALA A 61 5.06 11.36 -6.18
C ALA A 61 5.53 12.29 -5.04
N LYS A 62 5.26 11.96 -3.77
CA LYS A 62 5.58 12.82 -2.60
C LYS A 62 6.26 12.01 -1.50
N PRO A 63 7.54 11.63 -1.67
CA PRO A 63 8.27 10.81 -0.71
C PRO A 63 8.35 11.42 0.69
N GLU A 64 8.33 12.76 0.80
CA GLU A 64 8.29 13.49 2.06
C GLU A 64 7.01 13.26 2.88
N THR A 65 5.98 12.66 2.27
CA THR A 65 4.71 12.32 2.94
C THR A 65 4.61 10.86 3.33
N TRP A 66 5.60 10.03 2.99
CA TRP A 66 5.58 8.62 3.30
C TRP A 66 5.71 8.42 4.82
N PRO A 67 4.92 7.51 5.42
CA PRO A 67 5.16 7.11 6.79
C PRO A 67 6.49 6.35 6.90
N GLU A 68 6.93 6.10 8.12
CA GLU A 68 8.06 5.22 8.39
C GLU A 68 7.88 3.86 7.67
N ALA A 69 8.95 3.39 7.02
CA ALA A 69 8.96 2.11 6.35
C ALA A 69 8.93 0.96 7.37
N ALA A 70 8.16 -0.08 7.08
CA ALA A 70 8.11 -1.27 7.93
C ALA A 70 9.43 -2.06 7.88
N VAL A 71 10.07 -2.05 6.71
CA VAL A 71 11.39 -2.66 6.50
C VAL A 71 12.21 -1.71 5.65
N THR A 72 13.44 -1.44 6.10
CA THR A 72 14.46 -0.75 5.31
C THR A 72 15.66 -1.66 5.19
N THR A 73 16.10 -1.93 3.97
CA THR A 73 17.31 -2.70 3.69
C THR A 73 18.27 -1.82 2.92
N VAL A 74 19.50 -1.80 3.39
CA VAL A 74 20.60 -1.06 2.78
C VAL A 74 21.67 -2.07 2.37
N THR A 75 22.18 -1.96 1.16
CA THR A 75 23.24 -2.83 0.67
C THR A 75 24.21 -2.04 -0.19
N ASP A 76 25.50 -2.17 0.08
CA ASP A 76 26.54 -1.64 -0.78
C ASP A 76 26.69 -2.51 -2.02
N THR A 77 26.63 -1.88 -3.18
CA THR A 77 26.80 -2.54 -4.47
C THR A 77 28.16 -2.15 -5.04
N ALA A 78 28.87 -3.12 -5.60
CA ALA A 78 30.20 -2.90 -6.16
C ALA A 78 30.21 -1.85 -7.29
N ASN A 79 29.10 -1.72 -8.02
CA ASN A 79 29.02 -0.89 -9.23
C ASN A 79 28.20 0.40 -9.06
N TYR A 80 27.30 0.49 -8.08
CA TYR A 80 26.35 1.62 -7.95
C TYR A 80 26.40 2.29 -6.57
N GLY A 81 27.35 1.91 -5.72
CA GLY A 81 27.40 2.37 -4.34
C GLY A 81 26.21 1.86 -3.53
N LYS A 82 25.70 2.66 -2.62
CA LYS A 82 24.66 2.28 -1.66
C LYS A 82 23.28 2.17 -2.33
N ALA A 83 22.69 0.99 -2.31
CA ALA A 83 21.29 0.76 -2.67
C ALA A 83 20.43 0.72 -1.39
N GLU A 84 19.30 1.41 -1.41
CA GLU A 84 18.32 1.43 -0.31
C GLU A 84 16.96 0.98 -0.84
N ALA A 85 16.37 0.00 -0.15
CA ALA A 85 15.03 -0.51 -0.40
C ALA A 85 14.18 -0.30 0.84
N GLN A 86 13.03 0.37 0.68
CA GLN A 86 12.06 0.60 1.73
C GLN A 86 10.76 -0.13 1.37
N ALA A 87 10.13 -0.77 2.34
CA ALA A 87 8.90 -1.52 2.17
C ALA A 87 7.82 -1.04 3.14
N TRP A 88 6.60 -0.91 2.62
CA TRP A 88 5.40 -0.59 3.37
C TRP A 88 4.37 -1.69 3.17
N ASP A 89 3.84 -2.22 4.27
CA ASP A 89 2.91 -3.34 4.24
C ASP A 89 1.45 -2.88 3.97
N ARG A 90 0.67 -3.75 3.32
CA ARG A 90 -0.78 -3.61 3.09
C ARG A 90 -1.23 -2.28 2.44
N VAL A 91 -0.34 -1.66 1.66
CA VAL A 91 -0.66 -0.52 0.80
C VAL A 91 -1.54 -0.99 -0.37
N HIS A 92 -2.68 -0.33 -0.60
CA HIS A 92 -3.67 -0.76 -1.61
C HIS A 92 -4.25 0.43 -2.39
N PRO A 93 -4.70 0.26 -3.65
CA PRO A 93 -5.35 1.31 -4.40
C PRO A 93 -6.67 1.71 -3.74
N ARG A 94 -7.10 2.95 -4.02
CA ARG A 94 -8.42 3.39 -3.59
C ARG A 94 -9.48 2.49 -4.23
N VAL A 95 -10.19 1.72 -3.41
CA VAL A 95 -11.39 1.01 -3.86
C VAL A 95 -12.45 2.06 -4.23
N ALA A 96 -12.69 2.25 -5.52
CA ALA A 96 -13.80 3.03 -6.02
C ALA A 96 -15.00 2.09 -6.17
N TRP A 97 -16.09 2.39 -5.47
CA TRP A 97 -17.36 1.70 -5.65
C TRP A 97 -17.95 2.12 -7.00
N GLY A 98 -17.47 1.53 -8.09
CA GLY A 98 -17.87 1.86 -9.47
C GLY A 98 -17.10 1.08 -10.53
N ARG A 99 -17.79 0.14 -11.19
CA ARG A 99 -17.36 -0.80 -12.26
C ARG A 99 -15.89 -1.26 -12.23
N GLY A 100 -15.61 -2.22 -11.36
CA GLY A 100 -14.33 -2.94 -11.31
C GLY A 100 -14.18 -3.66 -9.98
N ARG A 101 -15.13 -4.56 -9.69
CA ARG A 101 -15.33 -5.21 -8.38
C ARG A 101 -14.18 -6.20 -8.11
N LEU A 102 -13.30 -5.87 -7.16
CA LEU A 102 -12.62 -6.85 -6.33
C LEU A 102 -13.57 -7.09 -5.14
N GLU A 103 -14.16 -8.28 -5.09
CA GLU A 103 -15.13 -8.63 -4.04
C GLU A 103 -14.48 -8.74 -2.68
N GLU A 104 -15.12 -8.00 -1.78
CA GLU A 104 -15.35 -8.21 -0.36
C GLU A 104 -14.16 -8.40 0.59
N CYS A 105 -14.06 -7.39 1.45
CA CYS A 105 -13.58 -7.47 2.81
C CYS A 105 -14.46 -8.43 3.62
N ALA A 106 -13.97 -9.63 3.94
CA ALA A 106 -14.22 -10.31 5.22
C ALA A 106 -13.51 -11.67 5.28
N GLY A 107 -12.76 -11.88 6.35
CA GLY A 107 -12.68 -13.17 7.04
C GLY A 107 -11.27 -13.63 7.42
N PRO A 108 -11.14 -14.47 8.46
CA PRO A 108 -11.95 -14.55 9.69
C PRO A 108 -11.54 -13.53 10.76
#